data_AF-A0A956Y7Q4-F1
#
_entry.id   AF-A0A956Y7Q4-F1
#
_cell.length_a   1.000
_cell.length_b   1.000
_cell.length_c   1.000
_cell.angle_alpha   90.00
_cell.angle_beta   90.00
_cell.angle_gamma   90.00
#
_symmetry.space_group_name_H-M   'P 1'
#
loop_
_entity.id
_entity.type
_entity.pdbx_description
1 polymer ?
#
loop_
_entity_poly.entity_id
_entity_poly.type
_entity_poly.pdbx_seq_one_letter_code
_entity_poly.pdbx_strand_id
1 'polypeptide(L)'
;MTTPTPTEPLDLALAVEAIYANAQFRRADSYPALVSTWADERPVPTLEELEASWQAILEERAIEAAEQAELEQTRADNAIKIDLDDYRGTSPQIQALASKVAWLEAELRDLRHID
;
A
#
# COMPACT_ATOMS: atom_id res chain seq x y z
N MET A 1 13.07 -6.51 18.11
CA MET A 1 12.34 -5.69 17.11
C MET A 1 10.87 -5.82 17.45
N THR A 2 10.21 -4.74 17.81
CA THR A 2 8.78 -4.72 18.17
C THR A 2 8.02 -4.16 16.98
N THR A 3 7.30 -5.02 16.27
CA THR A 3 6.29 -4.64 15.28
C THR A 3 5.28 -3.71 15.98
N PRO A 4 4.97 -2.52 15.42
CA PRO A 4 3.94 -1.68 16.01
C PRO A 4 2.61 -2.44 15.94
N THR A 5 1.96 -2.66 17.07
CA THR A 5 0.58 -3.17 17.08
C THR A 5 -0.31 -2.08 16.49
N PRO A 6 -0.91 -2.29 15.31
CA PRO A 6 -1.78 -1.31 14.72
C PRO A 6 -2.97 -1.07 15.66
N THR A 7 -3.13 0.17 16.12
CA THR A 7 -4.11 0.59 17.14
C THR A 7 -5.44 1.01 16.51
N GLU A 8 -5.72 0.54 15.30
CA GLU A 8 -6.97 0.87 14.60
C GLU A 8 -8.13 0.04 15.16
N PRO A 9 -9.29 0.67 15.41
CA PRO A 9 -10.47 -0.06 15.87
C PRO A 9 -10.91 -1.09 14.84
N LEU A 10 -11.37 -2.26 15.31
CA LEU A 10 -11.86 -3.36 14.46
C LEU A 10 -12.95 -2.89 13.49
N ASP A 11 -12.65 -2.93 12.18
CA ASP A 11 -13.67 -2.78 11.15
C ASP A 11 -14.33 -4.14 10.88
N LEU A 12 -15.51 -4.35 11.48
CA LEU A 12 -16.27 -5.59 11.34
C LEU A 12 -16.65 -5.89 9.89
N ALA A 13 -16.91 -4.87 9.07
CA ALA A 13 -17.33 -5.10 7.70
C ALA A 13 -16.17 -5.66 6.88
N LEU A 14 -14.99 -5.05 7.02
CA LEU A 14 -13.80 -5.49 6.30
C LEU A 14 -13.27 -6.83 6.82
N ALA A 15 -13.32 -7.08 8.13
CA ALA A 15 -12.95 -8.36 8.71
C ALA A 15 -13.86 -9.50 8.23
N VAL A 16 -15.18 -9.27 8.16
CA VAL A 16 -16.12 -10.25 7.59
C VAL A 16 -15.84 -10.49 6.10
N GLU A 17 -15.56 -9.42 5.35
CA GLU A 17 -15.23 -9.51 3.92
C GLU A 17 -13.94 -10.31 3.69
N ALA A 18 -12.91 -10.12 4.50
CA ALA A 18 -11.69 -10.91 4.38
C ALA A 18 -11.89 -12.41 4.68
N ILE A 19 -12.84 -12.78 5.53
CA ILE A 19 -13.18 -14.19 5.81
C ILE A 19 -14.04 -14.81 4.70
N TYR A 20 -15.08 -14.08 4.26
CA TYR A 20 -16.15 -14.67 3.44
C TYR A 20 -16.33 -14.05 2.05
N ALA A 21 -15.54 -13.04 1.69
CA ALA A 21 -15.51 -12.26 0.44
C ALA A 21 -16.79 -11.50 0.07
N ASN A 22 -17.97 -12.09 0.30
CA ASN A 22 -19.26 -11.56 -0.16
C ASN A 22 -20.40 -11.87 0.82
N ALA A 23 -20.10 -11.86 2.13
CA ALA A 23 -21.10 -12.17 3.14
C ALA A 23 -22.28 -11.19 3.11
N GLN A 24 -23.49 -11.72 3.27
CA GLN A 24 -24.69 -10.90 3.36
C GLN A 24 -25.04 -10.56 4.81
N PHE A 25 -24.89 -9.30 5.19
CA PHE A 25 -25.33 -8.76 6.48
C PHE A 25 -25.60 -7.26 6.32
N ARG A 26 -26.39 -6.67 7.23
CA ARG A 26 -26.56 -5.21 7.25
C ARG A 26 -25.41 -4.59 8.03
N ARG A 27 -25.01 -3.35 7.68
CA ARG A 27 -23.96 -2.61 8.41
C ARG A 27 -24.11 -2.79 9.92
N ALA A 28 -23.11 -3.43 10.53
CA ALA A 28 -23.04 -3.70 11.94
C ALA A 28 -21.82 -2.98 12.52
N ASP A 29 -22.05 -2.20 13.56
CA ASP A 29 -21.04 -1.45 14.33
C ASP A 29 -20.54 -2.22 15.56
N SER A 30 -21.15 -3.37 15.85
CA SER A 30 -20.83 -4.22 16.99
C SER A 30 -21.10 -5.69 16.67
N TYR A 31 -20.41 -6.60 17.36
CA TYR A 31 -20.60 -8.04 17.18
C TYR A 31 -22.05 -8.50 17.43
N PRO A 32 -22.77 -8.04 18.48
CA PRO A 32 -24.18 -8.37 18.65
C PRO A 32 -25.06 -7.88 17.48
N ALA A 33 -24.78 -6.70 16.93
CA ALA A 33 -25.49 -6.19 15.76
C ALA A 33 -25.24 -7.05 14.52
N LEU A 34 -23.99 -7.53 14.33
CA LEU A 34 -23.61 -8.44 13.24
C LEU A 34 -24.40 -9.74 13.34
N VAL A 35 -24.41 -10.38 14.51
CA VAL A 35 -25.18 -11.61 14.76
C VAL A 35 -26.66 -11.39 14.47
N SER A 36 -27.23 -10.25 14.86
CA SER A 36 -28.66 -9.97 14.67
C SER A 36 -29.08 -9.67 13.22
N THR A 37 -28.13 -9.23 12.38
CA THR A 37 -28.39 -8.79 11.00
C THR A 37 -27.79 -9.72 9.95
N TRP A 38 -27.24 -10.85 10.39
CA TRP A 38 -26.66 -11.86 9.53
C TRP A 38 -27.74 -12.48 8.63
N ALA A 39 -27.51 -12.43 7.33
CA ALA A 39 -28.40 -12.96 6.31
C ALA A 39 -27.72 -14.02 5.43
N ASP A 40 -26.43 -14.27 5.65
CA ASP A 40 -25.68 -15.31 4.95
C ASP A 40 -26.04 -16.70 5.46
N GLU A 41 -25.99 -17.71 4.58
CA GLU A 41 -26.26 -19.10 4.94
C GLU A 41 -25.11 -19.75 5.73
N ARG A 42 -23.91 -19.17 5.64
CA ARG A 42 -22.72 -19.60 6.39
C ARG A 42 -22.84 -19.22 7.87
N PRO A 43 -22.10 -19.89 8.79
CA PRO A 43 -22.08 -19.49 10.19
C PRO A 43 -21.56 -18.06 10.37
N VAL A 44 -22.06 -17.38 11.40
CA VAL A 44 -21.52 -16.07 11.81
C VAL A 44 -20.09 -16.29 12.28
N PRO A 45 -19.10 -15.52 11.79
CA PRO A 45 -17.72 -15.64 12.23
C PRO A 45 -17.63 -15.24 13.70
N THR A 46 -16.77 -15.90 14.45
CA THR A 46 -16.51 -15.59 15.87
C THR A 46 -15.73 -14.29 16.02
N LEU A 47 -15.77 -13.70 17.22
CA LEU A 47 -14.99 -12.49 17.50
C LEU A 47 -13.48 -12.72 17.30
N GLU A 48 -12.95 -13.87 17.72
CA GLU A 48 -11.54 -14.22 17.55
C GLU A 48 -11.16 -14.33 16.06
N GLU A 49 -12.02 -14.90 15.22
CA GLU A 49 -11.80 -14.97 13.76
C GLU A 49 -11.80 -13.58 13.12
N LEU A 50 -12.69 -12.69 13.58
CA LEU A 50 -12.75 -11.31 13.10
C LEU A 50 -11.52 -10.51 13.52
N GLU A 51 -11.07 -10.65 14.76
CA GLU A 51 -9.85 -10.01 15.26
C GLU A 51 -8.61 -10.52 14.52
N ALA A 52 -8.50 -11.83 14.29
CA ALA A 52 -7.40 -12.41 13.52
C ALA A 52 -7.39 -11.92 12.06
N SER A 53 -8.57 -11.88 11.42
CA SER A 53 -8.71 -11.37 10.06
C SER A 53 -8.35 -9.89 9.95
N TRP A 54 -8.81 -9.07 10.91
CA TRP A 54 -8.47 -7.65 10.97
C TRP A 54 -6.99 -7.42 11.17
N GLN A 55 -6.37 -8.18 12.07
CA GLN A 55 -4.94 -8.10 12.31
C GLN A 55 -4.13 -8.45 11.05
N ALA A 56 -4.56 -9.46 10.28
CA ALA A 56 -3.93 -9.80 9.00
C ALA A 56 -4.04 -8.66 7.98
N ILE A 57 -5.20 -7.99 7.88
CA ILE A 57 -5.39 -6.82 7.00
C ILE A 57 -4.44 -5.68 7.39
N LEU A 58 -4.32 -5.41 8.70
CA LEU A 58 -3.45 -4.34 9.18
C LEU A 58 -1.97 -4.64 8.94
N GLU A 59 -1.57 -5.90 9.05
CA GLU A 59 -0.21 -6.35 8.72
C GLU A 59 0.08 -6.22 7.22
N GLU A 60 -0.84 -6.62 6.35
CA GLU A 60 -0.70 -6.48 4.90
C GLU A 60 -0.55 -5.00 4.50
N ARG A 61 -1.41 -4.13 5.03
CA ARG A 61 -1.31 -2.67 4.81
C ARG A 61 0.00 -2.08 5.30
N ALA A 62 0.51 -2.56 6.44
CA ALA A 62 1.79 -2.11 6.97
C ALA A 62 2.96 -2.54 6.07
N ILE A 63 2.89 -3.73 5.47
CA ILE A 63 3.86 -4.22 4.49
C ILE A 63 3.80 -3.37 3.22
N GLU A 64 2.61 -3.16 2.64
CA GLU A 64 2.43 -2.33 1.44
C GLU A 64 2.94 -0.90 1.67
N ALA A 65 2.64 -0.30 2.82
CA ALA A 65 3.13 1.02 3.18
C ALA A 65 4.66 1.07 3.32
N ALA A 66 5.27 0.01 3.86
CA ALA A 66 6.73 -0.08 3.97
C ALA A 66 7.40 -0.23 2.60
N GLU A 67 6.86 -1.08 1.72
CA GLU A 67 7.33 -1.25 0.34
C GLU A 67 7.20 0.05 -0.45
N GLN A 68 6.08 0.76 -0.30
CA GLN A 68 5.88 2.06 -0.94
C GLN A 68 6.88 3.10 -0.43
N ALA A 69 7.12 3.16 0.89
CA ALA A 69 8.11 4.05 1.47
C ALA A 69 9.55 3.74 0.98
N GLU A 70 9.92 2.46 0.85
CA GLU A 70 11.21 2.04 0.28
C GLU A 70 11.33 2.43 -1.20
N LEU A 71 10.27 2.25 -1.99
CA LEU A 71 10.22 2.68 -3.38
C LEU A 71 10.35 4.20 -3.52
N GLU A 72 9.67 4.97 -2.67
CA GLU A 72 9.76 6.44 -2.63
C GLU A 72 11.17 6.90 -2.24
N GLN A 73 11.79 6.27 -1.24
CA GLN A 73 13.16 6.55 -0.85
C GLN A 73 14.14 6.22 -1.99
N THR A 74 13.99 5.05 -2.61
CA THR A 74 14.81 4.64 -3.76
C THR A 74 14.67 5.61 -4.93
N ARG A 75 13.45 6.09 -5.21
CA ARG A 75 13.20 7.12 -6.23
C ARG A 75 13.85 8.45 -5.86
N ALA A 76 13.78 8.86 -4.60
CA ALA A 76 14.43 10.08 -4.12
C ALA A 76 15.96 9.99 -4.22
N ASP A 77 16.55 8.85 -3.84
CA ASP A 77 17.99 8.60 -3.92
C ASP A 77 18.48 8.58 -5.38
N ASN A 78 17.69 7.99 -6.29
CA ASN A 78 18.00 7.96 -7.73
C ASN A 78 17.86 9.34 -8.39
N ALA A 79 16.88 10.16 -7.97
CA ALA A 79 16.69 11.51 -8.49
C ALA A 79 17.89 12.45 -8.21
N ILE A 80 18.80 12.07 -7.31
CA ILE A 80 19.97 12.88 -6.91
C ILE A 80 21.20 12.62 -7.79
N LYS A 81 21.21 11.70 -8.77
CA LYS A 81 22.47 11.21 -9.38
C LYS A 81 22.56 11.12 -10.90
N ILE A 82 22.04 12.10 -11.64
CA ILE A 82 22.51 12.30 -13.02
C ILE A 82 22.93 13.76 -13.20
N ASP A 83 24.16 14.07 -12.80
CA ASP A 83 24.84 15.24 -13.34
C ASP A 83 25.42 14.85 -14.71
N LEU A 84 24.93 15.47 -15.78
CA LEU A 84 25.44 15.24 -17.12
C LEU A 84 26.95 15.54 -17.22
N ASP A 85 27.48 16.39 -16.34
CA ASP A 85 28.90 16.72 -16.30
C ASP A 85 29.77 15.53 -15.85
N ASP A 86 29.23 14.59 -15.04
CA ASP A 86 29.93 13.35 -14.65
C ASP A 86 30.17 12.42 -15.86
N TYR A 87 29.40 12.58 -16.94
CA TYR A 87 29.43 11.70 -18.12
C TYR A 87 30.18 12.30 -19.31
N ARG A 88 30.64 13.55 -19.27
CA ARG A 88 31.36 14.22 -20.39
C ARG A 88 32.62 13.48 -20.87
N GLY A 89 33.27 12.69 -20.01
CA GLY A 89 34.46 11.89 -20.34
C GLY A 89 34.18 10.45 -20.78
N THR A 90 32.92 10.01 -20.74
CA THR A 90 32.54 8.61 -21.01
C THR A 90 32.30 8.32 -22.51
N SER A 91 32.05 7.06 -22.86
CA SER A 91 31.81 6.68 -24.25
C SER A 91 30.57 7.39 -24.83
N PRO A 92 30.51 7.63 -26.16
CA PRO A 92 29.40 8.35 -26.78
C PRO A 92 28.02 7.73 -26.53
N GLN A 93 27.98 6.40 -26.35
CA GLN A 93 26.75 5.66 -26.06
C GLN A 93 26.24 5.95 -24.65
N ILE A 94 27.14 6.09 -23.68
CA ILE A 94 26.81 6.42 -22.29
C ILE A 94 26.35 7.88 -22.18
N GLN A 95 26.99 8.81 -22.90
CA GLN A 95 26.56 10.21 -22.98
C GLN A 95 25.16 10.37 -23.57
N ALA A 96 24.87 9.66 -24.66
CA ALA A 96 23.55 9.67 -25.30
C ALA A 96 22.48 9.07 -24.39
N LEU A 97 22.81 8.04 -23.61
CA LEU A 97 21.90 7.46 -22.63
C LEU A 97 21.63 8.43 -21.48
N ALA A 98 22.67 9.01 -20.87
CA ALA A 98 22.53 9.98 -19.78
C ALA A 98 21.68 11.19 -20.18
N SER A 99 21.90 11.72 -21.39
CA SER A 99 21.10 12.84 -21.93
C SER A 99 19.62 12.49 -22.10
N LYS A 100 19.30 11.25 -22.54
CA LYS A 100 17.92 10.78 -22.70
C LYS A 100 17.24 10.56 -21.35
N VAL A 101 17.96 10.02 -20.37
CA VAL A 101 17.42 9.83 -19.02
C VAL A 101 17.16 11.18 -18.34
N ALA A 102 18.10 12.13 -18.43
CA ALA A 102 17.91 13.49 -17.90
C ALA A 102 16.70 14.21 -18.52
N TRP A 103 16.47 14.06 -19.84
CA TRP A 103 15.26 14.57 -20.50
C TRP A 103 13.98 13.92 -19.96
N LEU A 104 13.95 12.59 -19.83
CA LEU A 104 12.82 11.84 -19.28
C LEU A 104 12.49 12.24 -17.82
N GLU A 105 13.52 12.46 -17.00
CA GLU A 105 13.35 12.92 -15.62
C GLU A 105 12.77 14.34 -15.53
N ALA A 106 13.19 15.24 -16.43
CA ALA A 106 12.62 16.59 -16.52
C ALA A 106 11.13 16.54 -16.92
N GLU A 107 10.79 15.74 -17.93
CA GLU A 107 9.41 15.61 -18.42
C GLU A 107 8.47 15.02 -17.34
N LEU A 108 8.95 14.02 -16.59
CA LEU A 108 8.20 13.41 -15.48
C LEU A 108 8.00 14.37 -14.30
N ARG A 109 8.91 15.33 -14.11
CA ARG A 109 8.81 16.34 -13.04
C ARG A 109 7.76 17.39 -13.39
N ASP A 110 7.70 17.82 -14.65
CA ASP A 110 6.68 18.76 -15.15
C ASP A 110 5.28 18.15 -15.09
N LEU A 111 5.14 16.86 -15.41
CA LEU A 111 3.85 16.15 -15.31
C LEU A 111 3.30 16.09 -13.88
N ARG A 112 4.15 16.01 -12.85
CA ARG A 112 3.74 16.01 -11.43
C ARG A 112 3.36 17.40 -10.89
N HIS A 113 3.59 18.46 -11.64
CA HIS A 113 3.19 19.83 -11.27
C HIS A 113 1.86 20.27 -11.89
N ILE A 114 1.22 19.39 -12.66
CA ILE A 114 -0.06 19.67 -13.35
C ILE A 114 -1.27 19.06 -12.59
N ASP A 115 -1.05 18.17 -11.62
CA ASP A 115 -2.05 17.67 -10.65
C ASP A 115 -2.00 18.45 -9.32
#